data_AF-A0A7Y3GWX7-F1
#
_entry.id   AF-A0A7Y3GWX7-F1
#
_cell.length_a   1.000
_cell.length_b   1.000
_cell.length_c   1.000
_cell.angle_alpha   90.00
_cell.angle_beta   90.00
_cell.angle_gamma   90.00
#
_symmetry.space_group_name_H-M   'P 1'
#
loop_
_entity.id
_entity.type
_entity.pdbx_description
1 polymer ?
#
loop_
_entity_poly.entity_id
_entity_poly.type
_entity_poly.pdbx_seq_one_letter_code
_entity_poly.pdbx_strand_id
1 'polypeptide(L)'
;FGLLIGGVVAGPLGSWLIRRDELHAVGSEAPETADTRREESLLRDLSAIGEHWRAGLLLLLILTVCFKAGAWLSYGLSQIGLVFPVYMGSMIVGAALRNGTAPVGLPDLDRLLQSVRSLCIGMFLVLALMKTSFSALAGVALPMLAILLAQVLLATAFAAWVTYRVSGRDYAAAMVAAGHCGFALGATPNALAAMEAISRRHGRVFRPFLAVSLAGGFFLDFANALVIIVAVNWILL
;
A
#
# COMPACT_ATOMS: atom_id res chain seq x y z
N PHE A 1 10.87 -6.80 10.87
CA PHE A 1 10.30 -6.16 12.08
C PHE A 1 8.99 -5.44 11.77
N GLY A 2 9.00 -4.35 11.00
CA GLY A 2 7.82 -3.51 10.77
C GLY A 2 6.59 -4.26 10.22
N LEU A 3 6.78 -5.11 9.21
CA LEU A 3 5.72 -5.97 8.67
C LEU A 3 5.09 -6.89 9.73
N LEU A 4 5.87 -7.43 10.67
CA LEU A 4 5.36 -8.29 11.75
C LEU A 4 4.62 -7.45 12.80
N ILE A 5 5.26 -6.41 13.32
CA ILE A 5 4.69 -5.59 14.40
C ILE A 5 3.46 -4.83 13.93
N GLY A 6 3.47 -4.29 12.70
CA GLY A 6 2.31 -3.63 12.12
C GLY A 6 1.11 -4.55 12.02
N GLY A 7 1.30 -5.82 11.63
CA GLY A 7 0.22 -6.82 11.60
C GLY A 7 -0.31 -7.16 13.00
N VAL A 8 0.57 -7.24 13.99
CA VAL A 8 0.22 -7.56 15.39
C VAL A 8 -0.48 -6.39 16.09
N VAL A 9 -0.06 -5.14 15.85
CA VAL A 9 -0.55 -3.96 16.61
C VAL A 9 -1.80 -3.33 15.98
N ALA A 10 -1.87 -3.27 14.65
CA ALA A 10 -2.90 -2.51 13.95
C ALA A 10 -4.34 -3.03 14.18
N GLY A 11 -4.52 -4.35 14.11
CA GLY A 11 -5.83 -4.98 14.32
C GLY A 11 -6.38 -4.79 15.75
N PRO A 12 -5.59 -5.09 16.79
CA PRO A 12 -5.97 -4.81 18.17
C PRO A 12 -6.24 -3.33 18.45
N LEU A 13 -5.45 -2.41 17.88
CA LEU A 13 -5.69 -0.97 18.04
C LEU A 13 -7.08 -0.57 17.54
N GLY A 14 -7.45 -0.97 16.33
CA GLY A 14 -8.78 -0.67 15.79
C GLY A 14 -9.90 -1.34 16.58
N SER A 15 -9.71 -2.61 16.97
CA SER A 15 -10.68 -3.33 17.80
C SER A 15 -10.87 -2.70 19.17
N TRP A 16 -9.80 -2.18 19.77
CA TRP A 16 -9.86 -1.44 21.03
C TRP A 16 -10.64 -0.14 20.89
N LEU A 17 -10.39 0.65 19.83
CA LEU A 17 -11.15 1.88 19.57
C LEU A 17 -12.65 1.60 19.37
N ILE A 18 -12.99 0.56 18.61
CA ILE A 18 -14.38 0.13 18.36
C ILE A 18 -15.07 -0.25 19.67
N ARG A 19 -14.41 -1.03 20.53
CA ARG A 19 -14.98 -1.45 21.82
C ARG A 19 -15.09 -0.31 22.83
N ARG A 20 -14.10 0.59 22.86
CA ARG A 20 -14.06 1.70 23.81
C ARG A 20 -15.19 2.70 23.55
N ASP A 21 -15.44 3.00 22.28
CA ASP A 21 -16.40 4.03 21.88
C ASP A 21 -17.73 3.41 21.35
N GLU A 22 -17.96 2.11 21.62
CA GLU A 22 -19.17 1.34 21.26
C GLU A 22 -19.64 1.52 19.81
N LEU A 23 -18.69 1.43 18.88
CA LEU A 23 -18.91 1.75 17.46
C LEU A 23 -19.51 0.56 16.71
N HIS A 24 -20.46 0.84 15.82
CA HIS A 24 -21.09 -0.16 14.95
C HIS A 24 -20.83 0.12 13.47
N ALA A 25 -20.72 -0.95 12.67
CA ALA A 25 -20.64 -0.84 11.22
C ALA A 25 -21.97 -0.35 10.65
N VAL A 26 -22.05 0.94 10.33
CA VAL A 26 -23.20 1.54 9.65
C VAL A 26 -23.07 1.29 8.15
N GLY A 27 -24.05 0.61 7.54
CA GLY A 27 -24.06 0.28 6.11
C GLY A 27 -23.27 -0.97 5.73
N SER A 28 -23.32 -2.03 6.57
CA SER A 28 -22.64 -3.30 6.30
C SER A 28 -23.08 -3.90 4.97
N GLU A 29 -22.19 -3.89 3.99
CA GLU A 29 -22.32 -4.73 2.79
C GLU A 29 -21.92 -6.17 3.15
N ALA A 30 -22.59 -7.14 2.50
CA ALA A 30 -22.31 -8.56 2.74
C ALA A 30 -20.82 -8.87 2.51
N PRO A 31 -20.23 -9.81 3.28
CA PRO A 31 -18.81 -10.08 3.21
C PRO A 31 -18.46 -10.69 1.84
N GLU A 32 -17.90 -9.91 0.92
CA GLU A 32 -17.10 -10.47 -0.16
C GLU A 32 -15.85 -11.09 0.47
N THR A 33 -15.70 -12.39 0.28
CA THR A 33 -14.59 -13.19 0.79
C THR A 33 -13.28 -12.71 0.17
N ALA A 34 -12.58 -11.82 0.87
CA ALA A 34 -11.22 -11.44 0.51
C ALA A 34 -10.30 -12.66 0.67
N ASP A 35 -9.80 -13.06 -0.49
CA ASP A 35 -9.12 -14.28 -0.88
C ASP A 35 -7.90 -14.62 -0.01
N THR A 36 -7.99 -15.74 0.73
CA THR A 36 -6.86 -16.35 1.46
C THR A 36 -5.97 -17.23 0.56
N ARG A 37 -6.13 -17.20 -0.77
CA ARG A 37 -5.35 -18.03 -1.73
C ARG A 37 -4.00 -17.45 -2.14
N ARG A 38 -3.28 -16.73 -1.28
CA ARG A 38 -2.04 -16.07 -1.73
C ARG A 38 -0.87 -17.03 -2.00
N GLU A 39 -0.87 -18.22 -1.39
CA GLU A 39 0.22 -19.20 -1.53
C GLU A 39 0.02 -20.20 -2.68
N GLU A 40 -1.21 -20.60 -3.00
CA GLU A 40 -1.52 -21.45 -4.16
C GLU A 40 -1.56 -20.67 -5.50
N SER A 41 -1.48 -19.33 -5.46
CA SER A 41 -1.64 -18.43 -6.61
C SER A 41 -0.49 -18.50 -7.61
N LEU A 42 0.77 -18.54 -7.14
CA LEU A 42 1.92 -18.24 -7.99
C LEU A 42 2.16 -19.27 -9.12
N LEU A 43 1.97 -20.57 -8.84
CA LEU A 43 2.12 -21.61 -9.86
C LEU A 43 0.97 -21.57 -10.89
N ARG A 44 -0.24 -21.24 -10.45
CA ARG A 44 -1.42 -21.10 -11.31
C ARG A 44 -1.39 -19.79 -12.12
N ASP A 45 -0.74 -18.76 -11.59
CA ASP A 45 -0.48 -17.48 -12.25
C ASP A 45 0.56 -17.63 -13.37
N LEU A 46 1.60 -18.43 -13.15
CA LEU A 46 2.62 -18.74 -14.17
C LEU A 46 2.04 -19.55 -15.34
N SER A 47 1.16 -20.53 -15.07
CA SER A 47 0.51 -21.31 -16.13
C SER A 47 -0.46 -20.47 -16.97
N ALA A 48 -1.17 -19.51 -16.36
CA ALA A 48 -2.09 -18.61 -17.07
C ALA A 48 -1.39 -17.72 -18.12
N ILE A 49 -0.15 -17.29 -17.84
CA ILE A 49 0.68 -16.50 -18.78
C ILE A 49 1.09 -17.35 -19.99
N GLY A 50 1.36 -18.65 -19.78
CA GLY A 50 1.72 -19.58 -20.85
C GLY A 50 0.55 -19.95 -21.77
N GLU A 51 -0.65 -20.12 -21.23
CA GLU A 51 -1.85 -20.48 -22.01
C GLU A 51 -2.37 -19.33 -22.88
N HIS A 52 -2.14 -18.06 -22.48
CA HIS A 52 -2.65 -16.87 -23.17
C HIS A 52 -1.52 -15.97 -23.69
N TRP A 53 -0.56 -16.54 -24.44
CA TRP A 53 0.65 -15.82 -24.90
C TRP A 53 0.35 -14.49 -25.62
N ARG A 54 -0.75 -14.40 -26.40
CA ARG A 54 -1.18 -13.17 -27.10
C ARG A 54 -1.58 -12.07 -26.12
N ALA A 55 -2.33 -12.42 -25.07
CA ALA A 55 -2.72 -11.48 -24.03
C ALA A 55 -1.53 -11.09 -23.14
N GLY A 56 -0.59 -12.02 -22.89
CA GLY A 56 0.68 -11.74 -22.22
C GLY A 56 1.56 -10.75 -23.00
N LEU A 57 1.68 -10.92 -24.32
CA LEU A 57 2.40 -9.96 -25.18
C LEU A 57 1.71 -8.60 -25.22
N LEU A 58 0.38 -8.57 -25.30
CA LEU A 58 -0.38 -7.32 -25.25
C LEU A 58 -0.17 -6.60 -23.91
N LEU A 59 -0.18 -7.33 -22.79
CA LEU A 59 0.14 -6.78 -21.47
C LEU A 59 1.57 -6.22 -21.41
N LEU A 60 2.55 -6.96 -21.93
CA LEU A 60 3.94 -6.51 -21.98
C LEU A 60 4.09 -5.23 -22.82
N LEU A 61 3.41 -5.17 -23.97
CA LEU A 61 3.39 -4.00 -24.84
C LEU A 61 2.79 -2.80 -24.10
N ILE A 62 1.63 -2.98 -23.46
CA ILE A 62 0.96 -1.92 -22.67
C ILE A 62 1.88 -1.42 -21.55
N LEU A 63 2.50 -2.32 -20.78
CA LEU A 63 3.42 -1.95 -19.70
C LEU A 63 4.64 -1.19 -20.25
N THR A 64 5.20 -1.62 -21.36
CA THR A 64 6.36 -0.96 -21.98
C THR A 64 6.01 0.45 -22.46
N VAL A 65 4.85 0.61 -23.11
CA VAL A 65 4.33 1.93 -23.53
C VAL A 65 4.08 2.80 -22.31
N CYS A 66 3.48 2.26 -21.25
CA CYS A 66 3.22 2.99 -20.00
C CYS A 66 4.52 3.45 -19.32
N PHE A 67 5.56 2.61 -19.28
CA PHE A 67 6.86 2.98 -18.73
C PHE A 67 7.57 4.05 -19.57
N LYS A 68 7.59 3.90 -20.90
CA LYS A 68 8.17 4.88 -21.82
C LYS A 68 7.47 6.23 -21.73
N ALA A 69 6.15 6.25 -21.88
CA ALA A 69 5.35 7.47 -21.79
C ALA A 69 5.45 8.10 -20.40
N GLY A 70 5.46 7.28 -19.34
CA GLY A 70 5.68 7.74 -17.97
C GLY A 70 7.04 8.38 -17.76
N ALA A 71 8.11 7.80 -18.32
CA ALA A 71 9.45 8.38 -18.24
C ALA A 71 9.53 9.73 -18.99
N TRP A 72 8.90 9.86 -20.15
CA TRP A 72 8.81 11.14 -20.87
C TRP A 72 8.00 12.18 -20.09
N LEU A 73 6.90 11.78 -19.47
CA LEU A 73 6.12 12.65 -18.61
C LEU A 73 6.94 13.13 -17.40
N SER A 74 7.65 12.22 -16.72
CA SER A 74 8.54 12.56 -15.62
C SER A 74 9.66 13.50 -16.06
N TYR A 75 10.24 13.28 -17.25
CA TYR A 75 11.25 14.18 -17.81
C TYR A 75 10.67 15.58 -18.07
N GLY A 76 9.49 15.68 -18.70
CA GLY A 76 8.81 16.97 -18.92
C GLY A 76 8.52 17.71 -17.62
N LEU A 77 8.04 17.02 -16.58
CA LEU A 77 7.81 17.60 -15.26
C LEU A 77 9.10 18.12 -14.61
N SER A 78 10.22 17.41 -14.78
CA SER A 78 11.51 17.82 -14.24
C SER A 78 12.01 19.15 -14.83
N GLN A 79 11.70 19.43 -16.10
CA GLN A 79 12.06 20.69 -16.75
C GLN A 79 11.30 21.90 -16.18
N ILE A 80 10.14 21.67 -15.56
CA ILE A 80 9.28 22.71 -14.95
C ILE A 80 9.68 22.91 -13.47
N GLY A 81 10.74 22.26 -12.99
CA GLY A 81 11.22 22.34 -11.60
C GLY A 81 10.53 21.39 -10.63
N LEU A 82 9.67 20.50 -11.12
CA LEU A 82 8.99 19.48 -10.31
C LEU A 82 9.81 18.19 -10.30
N VAL A 83 10.64 18.00 -9.27
CA VAL A 83 11.48 16.80 -9.10
C VAL A 83 10.69 15.69 -8.42
N PHE A 84 9.99 14.88 -9.20
CA PHE A 84 9.33 13.68 -8.71
C PHE A 84 10.17 12.42 -8.99
N PRO A 85 10.00 11.35 -8.18
CA PRO A 85 10.56 10.04 -8.52
C PRO A 85 10.12 9.59 -9.91
N VAL A 86 11.05 8.99 -10.68
CA VAL A 86 10.83 8.66 -12.11
C VAL A 86 9.61 7.74 -12.31
N TYR A 87 9.34 6.84 -11.35
CA TYR A 87 8.21 5.92 -11.40
C TYR A 87 6.84 6.61 -11.30
N MET A 88 6.78 7.85 -10.79
CA MET A 88 5.53 8.60 -10.62
C MET A 88 4.86 8.91 -11.95
N GLY A 89 5.63 9.32 -12.97
CA GLY A 89 5.09 9.54 -14.30
C GLY A 89 4.48 8.26 -14.89
N SER A 90 5.11 7.10 -14.66
CA SER A 90 4.54 5.81 -15.06
C SER A 90 3.26 5.47 -14.30
N MET A 91 3.17 5.81 -13.01
CA MET A 91 1.93 5.63 -12.25
C MET A 91 0.79 6.51 -12.77
N ILE A 92 1.06 7.78 -13.10
CA ILE A 92 0.06 8.69 -13.65
C ILE A 92 -0.45 8.21 -15.01
N VAL A 93 0.46 7.85 -15.93
CA VAL A 93 0.08 7.31 -17.25
C VAL A 93 -0.70 6.02 -17.09
N GLY A 94 -0.29 5.13 -16.18
CA GLY A 94 -0.99 3.88 -15.90
C GLY A 94 -2.39 4.11 -15.33
N ALA A 95 -2.54 5.07 -14.41
CA ALA A 95 -3.84 5.47 -13.87
C ALA A 95 -4.74 6.08 -14.95
N ALA A 96 -4.21 6.98 -15.79
CA ALA A 96 -4.95 7.57 -16.90
C ALA A 96 -5.41 6.50 -17.90
N LEU A 97 -4.52 5.56 -18.25
CA LEU A 97 -4.85 4.45 -19.13
C LEU A 97 -5.95 3.57 -18.51
N ARG A 98 -5.82 3.20 -17.23
CA ARG A 98 -6.79 2.36 -16.51
C ARG A 98 -8.18 3.00 -16.42
N ASN A 99 -8.23 4.32 -16.20
CA ASN A 99 -9.50 5.05 -16.18
C ASN A 99 -10.08 5.23 -17.60
N GLY A 100 -9.24 5.43 -18.61
CA GLY A 100 -9.66 5.57 -20.00
C GLY A 100 -10.11 4.27 -20.67
N THR A 101 -9.56 3.12 -20.27
CA THR A 101 -9.92 1.79 -20.80
C THR A 101 -10.96 1.05 -19.97
N ALA A 102 -11.45 1.65 -18.88
CA ALA A 102 -12.51 1.11 -18.04
C ALA A 102 -13.74 0.57 -18.81
N PRO A 103 -14.20 1.15 -19.94
CA PRO A 103 -15.33 0.58 -20.68
C PRO A 103 -15.00 -0.60 -21.60
N VAL A 104 -13.71 -0.92 -21.83
CA VAL A 104 -13.29 -1.96 -22.81
C VAL A 104 -13.09 -3.34 -22.16
N GLY A 105 -13.01 -3.41 -20.82
CA GLY A 105 -13.16 -4.62 -20.01
C GLY A 105 -12.63 -5.92 -20.62
N LEU A 106 -11.30 -6.08 -20.75
CA LEU A 106 -10.69 -7.34 -21.16
C LEU A 106 -10.35 -8.19 -19.91
N PRO A 107 -11.21 -9.14 -19.50
CA PRO A 107 -11.02 -9.91 -18.26
C PRO A 107 -9.71 -10.70 -18.22
N ASP A 108 -9.23 -11.18 -19.38
CA ASP A 108 -7.96 -11.90 -19.48
C ASP A 108 -6.76 -11.00 -19.17
N LEU A 109 -6.83 -9.72 -19.55
CA LEU A 109 -5.76 -8.75 -19.31
C LEU A 109 -5.68 -8.38 -17.83
N ASP A 110 -6.83 -8.20 -17.17
CA ASP A 110 -6.90 -7.92 -15.73
C ASP A 110 -6.36 -9.09 -14.91
N ARG A 111 -6.70 -10.33 -15.29
CA ARG A 111 -6.19 -11.54 -14.63
C ARG A 111 -4.67 -11.63 -14.77
N LEU A 112 -4.13 -11.45 -15.97
CA LEU A 112 -2.68 -11.46 -16.19
C LEU A 112 -1.95 -10.32 -15.45
N LEU A 113 -2.54 -9.12 -15.41
CA LEU A 113 -2.00 -8.00 -14.65
C LEU A 113 -1.95 -8.31 -13.15
N GLN A 114 -2.97 -8.98 -12.61
CA GLN A 114 -3.01 -9.43 -11.22
C GLN A 114 -1.92 -10.47 -10.93
N SER A 115 -1.70 -11.42 -11.84
CA SER A 115 -0.62 -12.41 -11.76
C SER A 115 0.76 -11.74 -11.76
N VAL A 116 1.01 -10.81 -12.69
CA VAL A 116 2.27 -10.04 -12.76
C VAL A 116 2.48 -9.22 -11.47
N ARG A 117 1.45 -8.54 -10.98
CA ARG A 117 1.50 -7.79 -9.72
C ARG A 117 1.88 -8.69 -8.53
N SER A 118 1.28 -9.88 -8.45
CA SER A 118 1.58 -10.85 -7.39
C SER A 118 3.05 -11.28 -7.43
N LEU A 119 3.55 -11.62 -8.62
CA LEU A 119 4.95 -11.97 -8.86
C LEU A 119 5.91 -10.84 -8.49
N CYS A 120 5.63 -9.61 -8.93
CA CYS A 120 6.44 -8.43 -8.62
C CYS A 120 6.53 -8.16 -7.11
N ILE A 121 5.43 -8.28 -6.37
CA ILE A 121 5.43 -8.11 -4.90
C ILE A 121 6.25 -9.21 -4.22
N GLY A 122 6.10 -10.47 -4.67
CA GLY A 122 6.89 -11.59 -4.18
C GLY A 122 8.38 -11.38 -4.40
N MET A 123 8.78 -11.02 -5.63
CA MET A 123 10.17 -10.71 -5.96
C MET A 123 10.70 -9.50 -5.17
N PHE A 124 9.92 -8.44 -5.02
CA PHE A 124 10.30 -7.28 -4.22
C PHE A 124 10.63 -7.67 -2.78
N LEU A 125 9.79 -8.51 -2.16
CA LEU A 125 10.02 -8.99 -0.80
C LEU A 125 11.31 -9.81 -0.71
N VAL A 126 11.53 -10.74 -1.64
CA VAL A 126 12.75 -11.57 -1.68
C VAL A 126 14.00 -10.69 -1.84
N LEU A 127 13.99 -9.75 -2.79
CA LEU A 127 15.12 -8.84 -3.04
C LEU A 127 15.41 -7.95 -1.83
N ALA A 128 14.38 -7.44 -1.16
CA ALA A 128 14.52 -6.64 0.05
C ALA A 128 15.18 -7.45 1.20
N LEU A 129 14.80 -8.72 1.34
CA LEU A 129 15.38 -9.62 2.35
C LEU A 129 16.84 -9.99 2.02
N MET A 130 17.15 -10.29 0.75
CA MET A 130 18.52 -10.63 0.32
C MET A 130 19.50 -9.47 0.50
N LYS A 131 19.06 -8.22 0.32
CA LYS A 131 19.91 -7.03 0.51
C LYS A 131 20.26 -6.74 1.97
N THR A 132 19.60 -7.38 2.94
CA THR A 132 19.79 -7.08 4.36
C THR A 132 20.91 -7.94 4.95
N SER A 133 22.05 -7.34 5.30
CA SER A 133 23.13 -8.03 6.00
C SER A 133 22.93 -7.98 7.51
N PHE A 134 22.37 -9.05 8.09
CA PHE A 134 22.14 -9.15 9.54
C PHE A 134 23.42 -8.97 10.37
N SER A 135 24.58 -9.36 9.82
CA SER A 135 25.89 -9.17 10.43
C SER A 135 26.29 -7.69 10.55
N ALA A 136 26.01 -6.86 9.54
CA ALA A 136 26.34 -5.43 9.59
C ALA A 136 25.44 -4.65 10.55
N LEU A 137 24.23 -5.16 10.81
CA LEU A 137 23.29 -4.55 11.76
C LEU A 137 23.62 -4.87 13.22
N ALA A 138 24.38 -5.92 13.53
CA ALA A 138 24.62 -6.35 14.91
C ALA A 138 25.28 -5.26 15.77
N GLY A 139 26.23 -4.50 15.19
CA GLY A 139 26.89 -3.38 15.88
C GLY A 139 26.01 -2.16 16.13
N VAL A 140 24.87 -2.05 15.44
CA VAL A 140 23.91 -0.92 15.53
C VAL A 140 22.50 -1.42 15.93
N ALA A 141 22.38 -2.68 16.35
CA ALA A 141 21.10 -3.30 16.62
C ALA A 141 20.37 -2.64 17.80
N LEU A 142 21.10 -2.27 18.85
CA LEU A 142 20.51 -1.63 20.04
C LEU A 142 19.93 -0.24 19.71
N PRO A 143 20.67 0.69 19.06
CA PRO A 143 20.10 1.96 18.60
C PRO A 143 18.92 1.78 17.66
N MET A 144 19.00 0.84 16.70
CA MET A 144 17.89 0.58 15.78
C MET A 144 16.65 0.08 16.51
N LEU A 145 16.80 -0.84 17.47
CA LEU A 145 15.67 -1.35 18.25
C LEU A 145 14.99 -0.24 19.05
N ALA A 146 15.77 0.67 19.66
CA ALA A 146 15.24 1.81 20.39
C ALA A 146 14.41 2.73 19.47
N ILE A 147 14.92 3.05 18.28
CA ILE A 147 14.19 3.84 17.28
C ILE A 147 12.91 3.13 16.83
N LEU A 148 12.99 1.83 16.58
CA LEU A 148 11.84 1.03 16.16
C LEU A 148 10.75 0.95 17.24
N LEU A 149 11.13 0.82 18.51
CA LEU A 149 10.18 0.86 19.63
C LEU A 149 9.55 2.25 19.77
N ALA A 150 10.35 3.31 19.67
CA ALA A 150 9.84 4.68 19.67
C ALA A 150 8.86 4.91 18.51
N GLN A 151 9.17 4.41 17.31
CA GLN A 151 8.29 4.45 16.14
C GLN A 151 6.98 3.71 16.39
N VAL A 152 7.02 2.52 16.99
CA VAL A 152 5.81 1.75 17.34
C VAL A 152 4.92 2.54 18.28
N LEU A 153 5.49 3.13 19.33
CA LEU A 153 4.75 3.94 20.29
C LEU A 153 4.16 5.19 19.64
N LEU A 154 4.97 5.96 18.91
CA LEU A 154 4.53 7.20 18.26
C LEU A 154 3.43 6.93 17.23
N ALA A 155 3.62 5.95 16.34
CA ALA A 155 2.66 5.66 15.28
C ALA A 155 1.33 5.15 15.86
N THR A 156 1.39 4.29 16.89
CA THR A 156 0.18 3.79 17.57
C THR A 156 -0.55 4.91 18.29
N ALA A 157 0.16 5.77 19.03
CA ALA A 157 -0.41 6.91 19.71
C ALA A 157 -1.02 7.93 18.74
N PHE A 158 -0.31 8.23 17.65
CA PHE A 158 -0.77 9.16 16.62
C PHE A 158 -2.02 8.64 15.91
N ALA A 159 -2.04 7.35 15.54
CA ALA A 159 -3.23 6.74 14.96
C ALA A 159 -4.42 6.76 15.93
N ALA A 160 -4.19 6.45 17.21
CA ALA A 160 -5.22 6.40 18.24
C ALA A 160 -5.81 7.77 18.61
N TRP A 161 -4.98 8.82 18.65
CA TRP A 161 -5.39 10.14 19.15
C TRP A 161 -5.60 11.17 18.07
N VAL A 162 -4.78 11.18 17.03
CA VAL A 162 -4.87 12.20 15.97
C VAL A 162 -5.75 11.66 14.85
N THR A 163 -5.35 10.57 14.21
CA THR A 163 -6.09 10.04 13.04
C THR A 163 -7.52 9.69 13.39
N TYR A 164 -7.74 8.93 14.48
CA TYR A 164 -9.08 8.56 14.91
C TYR A 164 -9.98 9.78 15.20
N ARG A 165 -9.44 10.85 15.82
CA ARG A 165 -10.23 12.06 16.13
C ARG A 165 -10.53 12.88 14.89
N VAL A 166 -9.53 13.09 14.03
CA VAL A 166 -9.68 13.87 12.80
C VAL A 166 -10.62 13.18 11.81
N SER A 167 -10.65 11.84 11.80
CA SER A 167 -11.55 11.08 10.92
C SER A 167 -13.00 11.00 11.41
N GLY A 168 -13.38 11.66 12.50
CA GLY A 168 -14.79 11.78 12.93
C GLY A 168 -15.24 10.79 14.00
N ARG A 169 -14.32 9.97 14.55
CA ARG A 169 -14.56 9.06 15.70
C ARG A 169 -15.68 8.02 15.48
N ASP A 170 -16.02 7.72 14.23
CA ASP A 170 -16.97 6.66 13.89
C ASP A 170 -16.26 5.32 13.63
N TYR A 171 -17.02 4.26 13.32
CA TYR A 171 -16.46 2.95 12.97
C TYR A 171 -15.46 3.03 11.80
N ALA A 172 -15.78 3.87 10.80
CA ALA A 172 -14.89 4.12 9.67
C ALA A 172 -13.57 4.77 10.11
N ALA A 173 -13.59 5.71 11.05
CA ALA A 173 -12.41 6.32 11.64
C ALA A 173 -11.54 5.31 12.40
N ALA A 174 -12.16 4.36 13.11
CA ALA A 174 -11.41 3.29 13.78
C ALA A 174 -10.72 2.35 12.77
N MET A 175 -11.38 2.04 11.65
CA MET A 175 -10.77 1.31 10.54
C MET A 175 -9.64 2.10 9.87
N VAL A 176 -9.80 3.40 9.67
CA VAL A 176 -8.75 4.28 9.13
C VAL A 176 -7.57 4.37 10.09
N ALA A 177 -7.80 4.46 11.40
CA ALA A 177 -6.74 4.47 12.41
C ALA A 177 -5.95 3.14 12.43
N ALA A 178 -6.65 2.01 12.34
CA ALA A 178 -6.02 0.70 12.22
C ALA A 178 -5.21 0.58 10.92
N GLY A 179 -5.79 1.00 9.80
CA GLY A 179 -5.12 1.04 8.50
C GLY A 179 -3.88 1.93 8.53
N HIS A 180 -3.98 3.13 9.10
CA HIS A 180 -2.85 4.04 9.25
C HIS A 180 -1.74 3.43 10.11
N CYS A 181 -2.06 2.85 11.27
CA CYS A 181 -1.07 2.18 12.11
C CYS A 181 -0.39 1.01 11.38
N GLY A 182 -1.17 0.16 10.69
CA GLY A 182 -0.64 -0.96 9.92
C GLY A 182 0.25 -0.53 8.75
N PHE A 183 -0.10 0.58 8.12
CA PHE A 183 0.69 1.22 7.08
C PHE A 183 1.99 1.80 7.63
N ALA A 184 1.91 2.67 8.64
CA ALA A 184 3.03 3.40 9.22
C ALA A 184 4.10 2.50 9.85
N LEU A 185 3.69 1.32 10.36
CA LEU A 185 4.61 0.34 10.92
C LEU A 185 5.12 -0.66 9.89
N GLY A 186 4.41 -0.83 8.77
CA GLY A 186 4.73 -1.84 7.77
C GLY A 186 4.59 -1.29 6.36
N ALA A 187 3.49 -1.64 5.72
CA ALA A 187 3.19 -1.26 4.34
C ALA A 187 1.68 -1.36 4.08
N THR A 188 1.23 -0.95 2.89
CA THR A 188 -0.16 -1.07 2.42
C THR A 188 -0.79 -2.46 2.65
N PRO A 189 -0.13 -3.59 2.36
CA PRO A 189 -0.72 -4.91 2.63
C PRO A 189 -1.04 -5.15 4.11
N ASN A 190 -0.26 -4.60 5.04
CA ASN A 190 -0.54 -4.73 6.48
C ASN A 190 -1.75 -3.92 6.90
N ALA A 191 -1.88 -2.70 6.37
CA ALA A 191 -3.05 -1.87 6.59
C ALA A 191 -4.33 -2.58 6.16
N LEU A 192 -4.32 -3.12 4.94
CA LEU A 192 -5.45 -3.85 4.38
C LEU A 192 -5.75 -5.13 5.17
N ALA A 193 -4.73 -5.91 5.55
CA ALA A 193 -4.91 -7.11 6.36
C ALA A 193 -5.52 -6.81 7.75
N ALA A 194 -5.11 -5.72 8.39
CA ALA A 194 -5.67 -5.29 9.67
C ALA A 194 -7.13 -4.86 9.54
N MET A 195 -7.45 -4.07 8.50
CA MET A 195 -8.81 -3.64 8.21
C MET A 195 -9.73 -4.83 7.84
N GLU A 196 -9.21 -5.82 7.12
CA GLU A 196 -9.91 -7.06 6.80
C GLU A 196 -10.19 -7.89 8.06
N ALA A 197 -9.21 -8.00 8.97
CA ALA A 197 -9.37 -8.71 10.24
C ALA A 197 -10.43 -8.03 11.14
N ILE A 198 -10.50 -6.70 11.14
CA ILE A 198 -11.55 -5.94 11.84
C ILE A 198 -12.90 -6.16 11.16
N SER A 199 -12.95 -6.08 9.83
CA SER A 199 -14.18 -6.25 9.04
C SER A 199 -14.80 -7.63 9.24
N ARG A 200 -13.99 -8.69 9.33
CA ARG A 200 -14.46 -10.05 9.62
C ARG A 200 -15.13 -10.19 10.99
N ARG A 201 -14.78 -9.34 11.96
CA ARG A 201 -15.32 -9.39 13.33
C ARG A 201 -16.46 -8.41 13.58
N HIS A 202 -16.44 -7.25 12.93
CA HIS A 202 -17.34 -6.13 13.25
C HIS A 202 -18.16 -5.63 12.06
N GLY A 203 -18.01 -6.22 10.86
CA GLY A 203 -18.74 -5.83 9.65
C GLY A 203 -17.87 -5.01 8.67
N ARG A 204 -18.14 -5.14 7.37
CA ARG A 204 -17.32 -4.50 6.32
C ARG A 204 -17.93 -3.17 5.90
N VAL A 205 -17.08 -2.14 5.76
CA VAL A 205 -17.43 -0.83 5.19
C VAL A 205 -16.36 -0.46 4.16
N PHE A 206 -16.74 -0.15 2.92
CA PHE A 206 -15.79 0.08 1.82
C PHE A 206 -15.04 1.42 1.92
N ARG A 207 -15.69 2.47 2.44
CA ARG A 207 -15.13 3.84 2.48
C ARG A 207 -13.73 3.94 3.13
N PRO A 208 -13.46 3.31 4.30
CA PRO A 208 -12.11 3.25 4.87
C PRO A 208 -11.06 2.61 3.95
N PHE A 209 -11.40 1.50 3.28
CA PHE A 209 -10.45 0.78 2.42
C PHE A 209 -9.98 1.66 1.27
N LEU A 210 -10.90 2.38 0.64
CA LEU A 210 -10.58 3.32 -0.43
C LEU A 210 -9.69 4.46 0.09
N ALA A 211 -10.06 5.07 1.21
CA ALA A 211 -9.31 6.17 1.80
C ALA A 211 -7.87 5.79 2.14
N VAL A 212 -7.67 4.67 2.84
CA VAL A 212 -6.32 4.21 3.24
C VAL A 212 -5.49 3.78 2.04
N SER A 213 -6.10 3.12 1.04
CA SER A 213 -5.38 2.68 -0.15
C SER A 213 -4.88 3.85 -1.00
N LEU A 214 -5.74 4.87 -1.20
CA LEU A 214 -5.36 6.07 -1.94
C LEU A 214 -4.32 6.90 -1.17
N ALA A 215 -4.51 7.07 0.14
CA ALA A 215 -3.58 7.81 0.98
C ALA A 215 -2.20 7.14 1.04
N GLY A 216 -2.13 5.86 1.39
CA GLY A 216 -0.87 5.14 1.57
C GLY A 216 -0.19 4.72 0.27
N GLY A 217 -0.94 4.57 -0.83
CA GLY A 217 -0.39 4.19 -2.13
C GLY A 217 -0.01 5.38 -3.00
N PHE A 218 -0.94 6.31 -3.22
CA PHE A 218 -0.77 7.38 -4.22
C PHE A 218 -0.31 8.69 -3.58
N PHE A 219 -1.05 9.19 -2.59
CA PHE A 219 -0.79 10.52 -2.03
C PHE A 219 0.48 10.59 -1.20
N LEU A 220 0.84 9.50 -0.53
CA LEU A 220 2.07 9.44 0.26
C LEU A 220 3.30 9.73 -0.59
N ASP A 221 3.35 9.23 -1.83
CA ASP A 221 4.50 9.42 -2.70
C ASP A 221 4.66 10.90 -3.09
N PHE A 222 3.56 11.61 -3.33
CA PHE A 222 3.59 13.07 -3.54
C PHE A 222 4.03 13.81 -2.29
N ALA A 223 3.47 13.46 -1.13
CA ALA A 223 3.83 14.08 0.13
C ALA A 223 5.30 13.85 0.46
N ASN A 224 5.81 12.64 0.25
CA ASN A 224 7.20 12.29 0.51
C ASN A 224 8.16 13.04 -0.42
N ALA A 225 7.86 13.11 -1.72
CA ALA A 225 8.64 13.90 -2.66
C ALA A 225 8.70 15.38 -2.23
N LEU A 226 7.56 15.97 -1.88
CA LEU A 226 7.48 17.36 -1.43
C LEU A 226 8.26 17.59 -0.14
N VAL A 227 8.07 16.73 0.88
CA VAL A 227 8.75 16.84 2.17
C VAL A 227 10.25 16.72 2.01
N ILE A 228 10.74 15.80 1.16
CA ILE A 228 12.17 15.66 0.87
C ILE A 228 12.73 16.94 0.24
N ILE A 229 12.06 17.49 -0.79
CA ILE A 229 12.51 18.74 -1.45
C ILE A 229 12.60 19.88 -0.43
N VAL A 230 11.55 20.07 0.37
CA VAL A 230 11.52 21.13 1.39
C VAL A 230 12.60 20.93 2.44
N ALA A 231 12.76 19.70 2.94
CA ALA A 231 13.76 19.39 3.96
C ALA A 231 15.20 19.59 3.43
N VAL A 232 15.48 19.15 2.20
CA VAL A 232 16.79 19.35 1.56
C VAL A 232 17.08 20.83 1.37
N ASN A 233 16.11 21.60 0.86
CA ASN A 233 16.27 23.05 0.71
C ASN A 233 16.48 23.75 2.05
N TRP A 234 15.83 23.29 3.11
CA TRP A 234 16.00 23.86 4.45
C TRP A 234 17.36 23.52 5.08
N ILE A 235 17.93 22.35 4.79
CA ILE A 235 19.27 21.95 5.27
C ILE A 235 20.40 22.65 4.49
N LEU A 236 20.17 22.98 3.22
CA LEU A 236 21.15 23.64 2.35
C LEU A 236 21.18 25.18 2.49
N LEU A 237 20.21 25.76 3.19
CA LEU A 237 20.15 27.18 3.57
C LEU A 237 20.78 27.40 4.95
#